data_AF-A0A2L0GG69-F1
#
_entry.id   AF-A0A2L0GG69-F1
#
_cell.length_a   1.000
_cell.length_b   1.000
_cell.length_c   1.000
_cell.angle_alpha   90.00
_cell.angle_beta   90.00
_cell.angle_gamma   90.00
#
_symmetry.space_group_name_H-M   'P 1'
#
loop_
_entity.id
_entity.type
_entity.pdbx_description
1 polymer ?
#
loop_
_entity_poly.entity_id
_entity_poly.type
_entity_poly.pdbx_seq_one_letter_code
_entity_poly.pdbx_strand_id
1 'polypeptide(L)'
;MNLTPHQRTLVVAGALLFLIGLLQGALVQSFLNPRMALSAHLTAVQSGMAMMIVGALWTSADLRPTFSNIARWTIVIGMFALWAGLTASAITGASSNLPIAGAGHSAAQTTENLVSIAVLGGSVLMTIGWSIFVLGLVRAKR
;
A
#
# COMPACT_ATOMS: atom_id res chain seq x y z
N MET A 1 -19.88 17.04 -0.88
CA MET A 1 -19.42 16.38 0.37
C MET A 1 -18.12 17.07 0.79
N ASN A 2 -18.11 17.78 1.92
CA ASN A 2 -16.88 18.42 2.41
C ASN A 2 -16.09 17.38 3.21
N LEU A 3 -14.97 16.90 2.64
CA LEU A 3 -14.11 15.91 3.30
C LEU A 3 -13.33 16.59 4.44
N THR A 4 -13.26 15.95 5.60
CA THR A 4 -12.34 16.38 6.66
C THR A 4 -10.88 16.24 6.19
N PRO A 5 -9.91 16.93 6.82
CA PRO A 5 -8.50 16.81 6.44
C PRO A 5 -7.98 15.36 6.40
N HIS A 6 -8.40 14.51 7.35
CA HIS A 6 -8.01 13.09 7.38
C HIS A 6 -8.59 12.31 6.21
N GLN A 7 -9.88 12.48 5.92
CA GLN A 7 -10.55 11.86 4.77
C GLN A 7 -9.91 12.29 3.46
N ARG A 8 -9.63 13.60 3.33
CA ARG A 8 -8.99 14.15 2.12
C ARG A 8 -7.61 13.54 1.89
N THR A 9 -6.80 13.38 2.94
CA THR A 9 -5.50 12.69 2.81
C THR A 9 -5.67 11.29 2.24
N LEU A 10 -6.55 10.48 2.82
CA LEU A 10 -6.75 9.08 2.40
C LEU A 10 -7.34 8.96 1.00
N VAL A 11 -8.38 9.74 0.68
CA VAL A 11 -9.03 9.71 -0.63
C VAL A 11 -8.07 10.19 -1.72
N VAL A 12 -7.34 11.28 -1.51
CA VAL A 12 -6.40 11.80 -2.51
C VAL A 12 -5.20 10.87 -2.66
N ALA A 13 -4.59 10.41 -1.56
CA ALA A 13 -3.49 9.47 -1.62
C ALA A 13 -3.90 8.15 -2.30
N GLY A 14 -5.11 7.66 -2.00
CA GLY A 14 -5.69 6.49 -2.64
C GLY A 14 -5.93 6.68 -4.14
N ALA A 15 -6.52 7.80 -4.54
CA ALA A 15 -6.74 8.14 -5.95
C ALA A 15 -5.42 8.28 -6.72
N LEU A 16 -4.40 8.90 -6.10
CA LEU A 16 -3.06 9.00 -6.69
C LEU A 16 -2.43 7.64 -6.89
N LEU A 17 -2.44 6.77 -5.86
CA LEU A 17 -1.85 5.43 -5.98
C LEU A 17 -2.61 4.57 -6.99
N PHE A 18 -3.94 4.70 -7.03
CA PHE A 18 -4.78 4.03 -8.03
C PHE A 18 -4.40 4.46 -9.45
N LEU A 19 -4.27 5.78 -9.70
CA LEU A 19 -3.86 6.31 -11.00
C LEU A 19 -2.45 5.83 -11.39
N ILE A 20 -1.49 5.87 -10.46
CA ILE A 20 -0.15 5.34 -10.69
C ILE A 20 -0.21 3.85 -11.03
N GLY A 21 -1.07 3.09 -10.34
CA GLY A 21 -1.34 1.69 -10.65
C GLY A 21 -1.81 1.49 -12.08
N LEU A 22 -2.78 2.27 -12.56
CA LEU A 22 -3.26 2.19 -13.95
C LEU A 22 -2.15 2.47 -14.96
N LEU A 23 -1.34 3.51 -14.73
CA LEU A 23 -0.20 3.84 -15.59
C LEU A 23 0.85 2.72 -15.60
N GLN A 24 1.16 2.17 -14.44
CA GLN A 24 2.06 1.02 -14.31
C GLN A 24 1.50 -0.22 -15.01
N GLY A 25 0.18 -0.43 -14.99
CA GLY A 25 -0.52 -1.50 -15.70
C GLY A 25 -0.22 -1.51 -17.20
N ALA A 26 -0.15 -0.34 -17.82
CA ALA A 26 0.19 -0.17 -19.23
C ALA A 26 1.66 -0.53 -19.53
N LEU A 27 2.52 -0.48 -18.52
CA LEU A 27 3.97 -0.70 -18.63
C LEU A 27 4.42 -2.06 -18.06
N VAL A 28 3.51 -2.94 -17.63
CA VAL A 28 3.88 -4.20 -16.93
C VAL A 28 4.90 -5.04 -17.69
N GLN A 29 4.78 -5.11 -19.02
CA GLN A 29 5.66 -5.95 -19.86
C GLN A 29 7.06 -5.34 -20.08
N SER A 30 7.29 -4.08 -19.70
CA SER A 30 8.60 -3.44 -19.87
C SER A 30 9.56 -3.62 -18.69
N PHE A 31 9.13 -4.29 -17.62
CA PHE A 31 9.94 -4.55 -16.43
C PHE A 31 10.80 -5.81 -16.60
N LEU A 32 11.93 -5.88 -15.88
CA LEU A 32 12.78 -7.09 -15.87
C LEU A 32 12.00 -8.33 -15.43
N ASN A 33 11.16 -8.19 -14.40
CA ASN A 33 10.24 -9.22 -13.97
C ASN A 33 8.77 -8.79 -14.18
N PRO A 34 8.14 -9.10 -15.33
CA PRO A 34 6.75 -8.74 -15.61
C PRO A 34 5.74 -9.33 -14.63
N ARG A 35 6.02 -10.51 -14.04
CA ARG A 35 5.12 -11.12 -13.05
C ARG A 35 5.09 -10.32 -11.76
N MET A 36 6.26 -9.86 -11.31
CA MET A 36 6.37 -8.96 -10.15
C MET A 36 5.77 -7.59 -10.45
N ALA A 37 5.95 -7.07 -11.67
CA ALA A 37 5.32 -5.82 -12.10
C ALA A 37 3.79 -5.91 -12.08
N LEU A 38 3.21 -7.05 -12.47
CA LEU A 38 1.79 -7.32 -12.34
C LEU A 38 1.34 -7.33 -10.87
N SER A 39 2.10 -7.99 -9.98
CA SER A 39 1.82 -7.94 -8.54
C SER A 39 1.84 -6.51 -8.01
N ALA A 40 2.87 -5.72 -8.37
CA ALA A 40 2.98 -4.32 -7.98
C ALA A 40 1.82 -3.47 -8.51
N HIS A 41 1.40 -3.66 -9.77
CA HIS A 41 0.23 -3.00 -10.36
C HIS A 41 -1.05 -3.31 -9.55
N LEU A 42 -1.32 -4.59 -9.28
CA LEU A 42 -2.49 -5.00 -8.51
C LEU A 42 -2.47 -4.43 -7.10
N THR A 43 -1.30 -4.44 -6.44
CA THR A 43 -1.14 -3.79 -5.14
C THR A 43 -1.46 -2.31 -5.20
N ALA A 44 -0.97 -1.56 -6.20
CA ALA A 44 -1.27 -0.14 -6.34
C ALA A 44 -2.78 0.14 -6.46
N VAL A 45 -3.45 -0.57 -7.37
CA VAL A 45 -4.88 -0.39 -7.63
C VAL A 45 -5.70 -0.80 -6.40
N GLN A 46 -5.42 -1.96 -5.80
CA GLN A 46 -6.14 -2.45 -4.62
C GLN A 46 -5.93 -1.55 -3.41
N SER A 47 -4.69 -1.19 -3.11
CA SER A 47 -4.37 -0.26 -2.02
C SER A 47 -5.00 1.12 -2.25
N GLY A 48 -4.97 1.62 -3.48
CA GLY A 48 -5.63 2.87 -3.86
C GLY A 48 -7.13 2.84 -3.57
N MET A 49 -7.82 1.79 -4.01
CA MET A 49 -9.25 1.58 -3.73
C MET A 49 -9.51 1.48 -2.22
N ALA A 50 -8.71 0.69 -1.50
CA ALA A 50 -8.85 0.51 -0.06
C ALA A 50 -8.73 1.86 0.69
N MET A 51 -7.73 2.68 0.36
CA MET A 51 -7.57 4.02 0.96
C MET A 51 -8.76 4.93 0.67
N MET A 52 -9.28 4.92 -0.56
CA MET A 52 -10.45 5.71 -0.90
C MET A 52 -11.69 5.26 -0.11
N ILE A 53 -11.91 3.95 0.04
CA ILE A 53 -13.01 3.38 0.83
C ILE A 53 -12.86 3.77 2.31
N VAL A 54 -11.68 3.58 2.89
CA VAL A 54 -11.39 3.96 4.28
C VAL A 54 -11.56 5.46 4.50
N GLY A 55 -11.09 6.28 3.55
CA GLY A 55 -11.29 7.73 3.58
C GLY A 55 -12.77 8.11 3.50
N ALA A 56 -13.57 7.45 2.68
CA ALA A 56 -15.01 7.68 2.62
C ALA A 56 -15.72 7.31 3.94
N LEU A 57 -15.31 6.18 4.55
CA LEU A 57 -15.90 5.64 5.78
C LEU A 57 -15.24 6.17 7.08
N TRP A 58 -14.28 7.09 6.98
CA TRP A 58 -13.44 7.47 8.12
C TRP A 58 -14.24 8.00 9.32
N THR A 59 -15.27 8.81 9.06
CA THR A 59 -16.12 9.40 10.10
C THR A 59 -17.06 8.39 10.77
N SER A 60 -17.18 7.18 10.22
CA SER A 60 -17.92 6.09 10.85
C SER A 60 -17.11 5.36 11.93
N ALA A 61 -15.79 5.60 12.03
CA ALA A 61 -14.93 5.01 13.04
C ALA A 61 -14.78 5.95 14.25
N ASP A 62 -15.02 5.44 15.46
CA ASP A 62 -14.77 6.18 16.70
C ASP A 62 -13.29 6.05 17.10
N LEU A 63 -12.51 7.06 16.73
CA LEU A 63 -11.07 7.10 16.94
C LEU A 63 -10.67 8.36 17.71
N ARG A 64 -9.96 8.18 18.83
CA ARG A 64 -9.29 9.28 19.52
C ARG A 64 -8.30 9.97 18.56
N PRO A 65 -8.06 11.29 18.68
CA PRO A 65 -7.23 12.05 17.74
C PRO A 65 -5.86 11.43 17.46
N THR A 66 -5.16 10.94 18.50
CA THR A 66 -3.85 10.30 18.36
C THR A 66 -3.90 9.03 17.51
N PHE A 67 -4.85 8.14 17.79
CA PHE A 67 -5.01 6.88 17.05
C PHE A 67 -5.51 7.12 15.62
N SER A 68 -6.35 8.13 15.41
CA SER A 68 -6.77 8.54 14.07
C SER A 68 -5.56 8.98 13.24
N ASN A 69 -4.66 9.78 13.83
CA ASN A 69 -3.47 10.25 13.13
C ASN A 69 -2.49 9.12 12.81
N ILE A 70 -2.25 8.21 13.77
CA ILE A 70 -1.42 7.02 13.58
C ILE A 70 -2.00 6.15 12.46
N ALA A 71 -3.27 5.76 12.56
CA ALA A 71 -3.93 4.90 11.58
C ALA A 71 -3.85 5.49 10.17
N ARG A 72 -4.13 6.79 10.02
CA ARG A 72 -4.06 7.47 8.73
C ARG A 72 -2.68 7.32 8.11
N TRP A 73 -1.62 7.68 8.85
CA TRP A 73 -0.28 7.70 8.29
C TRP A 73 0.30 6.32 8.08
N THR A 74 0.02 5.35 8.96
CA THR A 74 0.51 3.99 8.77
C THR A 74 -0.20 3.26 7.63
N ILE A 75 -1.47 3.55 7.36
CA ILE A 75 -2.16 3.09 6.14
C ILE A 75 -1.48 3.67 4.90
N VAL A 76 -1.35 5.00 4.82
CA VAL A 76 -0.78 5.67 3.64
C VAL A 76 0.66 5.23 3.41
N ILE A 77 1.54 5.38 4.40
CA ILE A 77 2.95 5.04 4.26
C ILE A 77 3.11 3.54 3.99
N GLY A 78 2.36 2.69 4.70
CA GLY A 78 2.45 1.24 4.52
C GLY A 78 2.12 0.79 3.10
N MET A 79 1.05 1.32 2.52
CA MET A 79 0.62 0.99 1.17
C MET A 79 1.57 1.50 0.09
N PHE A 80 2.05 2.75 0.21
CA PHE A 80 3.03 3.28 -0.72
C PHE A 80 4.37 2.56 -0.62
N ALA A 81 4.83 2.22 0.60
CA ALA A 81 6.07 1.49 0.81
C ALA A 81 6.00 0.07 0.23
N LEU A 82 4.88 -0.64 0.44
CA LEU A 82 4.67 -1.96 -0.14
C LEU A 82 4.71 -1.88 -1.67
N TRP A 83 3.91 -0.99 -2.27
CA TRP A 83 3.89 -0.79 -3.72
C TRP A 83 5.27 -0.43 -4.30
N ALA A 84 5.99 0.48 -3.65
CA ALA A 84 7.31 0.90 -4.09
C ALA A 84 8.32 -0.25 -4.00
N GLY A 85 8.27 -1.05 -2.93
CA GLY A 85 9.09 -2.25 -2.78
C GLY A 85 8.84 -3.25 -3.91
N LEU A 86 7.58 -3.57 -4.21
CA LEU A 86 7.23 -4.48 -5.31
C LEU A 86 7.68 -3.96 -6.68
N THR A 87 7.51 -2.65 -6.90
CA THR A 87 7.95 -2.01 -8.15
C THR A 87 9.47 -2.04 -8.28
N ALA A 88 10.20 -1.78 -7.21
CA ALA A 88 11.65 -1.92 -7.18
C ALA A 88 12.09 -3.37 -7.42
N SER A 89 11.40 -4.36 -6.82
CA SER A 89 11.59 -5.79 -7.12
C SER A 89 11.38 -6.10 -8.60
N ALA A 90 10.35 -5.54 -9.22
CA ALA A 90 10.07 -5.74 -10.64
C ALA A 90 11.14 -5.13 -11.56
N ILE A 91 11.70 -3.97 -11.19
CA ILE A 91 12.76 -3.29 -11.94
C ILE A 91 14.10 -4.01 -11.78
N THR A 92 14.40 -4.55 -10.60
CA THR A 92 15.73 -5.06 -10.25
C THR A 92 15.86 -6.59 -10.32
N GLY A 93 14.74 -7.30 -10.35
CA GLY A 93 14.72 -8.76 -10.25
C GLY A 93 14.74 -9.30 -8.82
N ALA A 94 14.69 -8.44 -7.79
CA ALA A 94 14.68 -8.90 -6.40
C ALA A 94 13.45 -9.77 -6.10
N SER A 95 13.65 -10.96 -5.51
CA SER A 95 12.65 -12.02 -5.45
C SER A 95 12.39 -12.61 -4.07
N SER A 96 13.18 -12.24 -3.05
CA SER A 96 13.22 -12.94 -1.75
C SER A 96 11.88 -13.04 -1.01
N ASN A 97 11.06 -11.97 -1.00
CA ASN A 97 9.81 -11.94 -0.23
C ASN A 97 8.62 -12.56 -0.95
N LEU A 98 8.69 -12.70 -2.28
CA LEU A 98 7.58 -13.16 -3.12
C LEU A 98 8.09 -14.22 -4.09
N PRO A 99 8.46 -15.41 -3.58
CA PRO A 99 9.16 -16.43 -4.38
C PRO A 99 8.35 -16.90 -5.59
N ILE A 100 7.01 -16.86 -5.54
CA ILE A 100 6.14 -17.21 -6.66
C ILE A 100 6.25 -16.17 -7.80
N ALA A 101 6.14 -14.87 -7.47
CA ALA A 101 6.24 -13.80 -8.46
C ALA A 101 7.69 -13.55 -8.90
N GLY A 102 8.65 -13.86 -8.02
CA GLY A 102 10.08 -13.70 -8.22
C GLY A 102 10.78 -14.89 -8.88
N ALA A 103 10.06 -15.97 -9.19
CA ALA A 103 10.65 -17.19 -9.73
C ALA A 103 11.53 -16.91 -10.96
N GLY A 104 12.75 -17.45 -10.97
CA GLY A 104 13.73 -17.26 -12.04
C GLY A 104 14.48 -15.92 -12.02
N HIS A 105 14.26 -15.09 -10.99
CA HIS A 105 14.97 -13.82 -10.81
C HIS A 105 15.70 -13.79 -9.48
N SER A 106 16.78 -13.03 -9.44
CA SER A 106 17.53 -12.68 -8.24
C SER A 106 18.19 -11.33 -8.42
N ALA A 107 18.44 -10.64 -7.32
CA ALA A 107 19.23 -9.42 -7.31
C ALA A 107 20.44 -9.54 -6.37
N ALA A 108 21.30 -8.51 -6.37
CA ALA A 108 22.36 -8.40 -5.37
C ALA A 108 21.76 -8.39 -3.96
N GLN A 109 22.46 -8.97 -2.98
CA GLN A 109 21.98 -9.10 -1.60
C GLN A 109 21.56 -7.75 -0.97
N THR A 110 22.27 -6.68 -1.29
CA THR A 110 21.93 -5.33 -0.83
C THR A 110 20.58 -4.87 -1.37
N THR A 111 20.29 -5.11 -2.65
CA THR A 111 19.00 -4.82 -3.29
C THR A 111 17.89 -5.68 -2.71
N GLU A 112 18.11 -6.98 -2.54
CA GLU A 112 17.15 -7.89 -1.90
C GLU A 112 16.78 -7.39 -0.50
N ASN A 113 17.77 -7.01 0.32
CA ASN A 113 17.53 -6.53 1.67
C ASN A 113 16.75 -5.21 1.68
N LEU A 114 17.13 -4.24 0.84
CA LEU A 114 16.44 -2.95 0.76
C LEU A 114 14.98 -3.11 0.36
N VAL A 115 14.71 -3.93 -0.66
CA VAL A 115 13.33 -4.20 -1.08
C VAL A 115 12.56 -4.95 0.01
N SER A 116 13.20 -5.89 0.71
CA SER A 116 12.59 -6.61 1.83
C SER A 116 12.18 -5.70 2.97
N ILE A 117 13.02 -4.73 3.33
CA ILE A 117 12.69 -3.74 4.35
C ILE A 117 11.47 -2.93 3.93
N ALA A 118 11.38 -2.50 2.66
CA ALA A 118 10.23 -1.76 2.15
C ALA A 118 8.94 -2.60 2.14
N VAL A 119 9.00 -3.84 1.64
CA VAL A 119 7.86 -4.75 1.55
C VAL A 119 7.35 -5.16 2.93
N LEU A 120 8.24 -5.64 3.81
CA LEU A 120 7.87 -6.09 5.15
C LEU A 120 7.48 -4.91 6.04
N GLY A 121 8.26 -3.83 6.04
CA GLY A 121 7.94 -2.62 6.78
C GLY A 121 6.61 -2.00 6.35
N GLY A 122 6.38 -1.92 5.03
CA GLY A 122 5.11 -1.46 4.47
C GLY A 122 3.92 -2.32 4.90
N SER A 123 4.09 -3.64 4.86
CA SER A 123 3.08 -4.62 5.31
C SER A 123 2.75 -4.48 6.80
N VAL A 124 3.76 -4.32 7.66
CA VAL A 124 3.57 -4.12 9.09
C VAL A 124 2.83 -2.81 9.38
N LEU A 125 3.25 -1.70 8.76
CA LEU A 125 2.62 -0.40 8.94
C LEU A 125 1.14 -0.43 8.53
N MET A 126 0.83 -0.96 7.34
CA MET A 126 -0.57 -1.01 6.91
C MET A 126 -1.41 -1.93 7.80
N THR A 127 -0.84 -3.04 8.29
CA THR A 127 -1.55 -3.96 9.20
C THR A 127 -1.89 -3.25 10.52
N ILE A 128 -0.97 -2.47 11.08
CA ILE A 128 -1.21 -1.65 12.28
C ILE A 128 -2.34 -0.63 12.00
N GLY A 129 -2.25 0.09 10.88
CA GLY A 129 -3.23 1.12 10.53
C GLY A 129 -4.64 0.58 10.33
N TRP A 130 -4.78 -0.52 9.60
CA TRP A 130 -6.05 -1.22 9.43
C TRP A 130 -6.59 -1.77 10.73
N SER A 131 -5.74 -2.34 11.59
CA SER A 131 -6.16 -2.84 12.90
C SER A 131 -6.77 -1.73 13.74
N ILE A 132 -6.13 -0.54 13.78
CA ILE A 132 -6.68 0.62 14.50
C ILE A 132 -8.02 1.06 13.88
N PHE A 133 -8.10 1.16 12.56
CA PHE A 133 -9.33 1.57 11.86
C PHE A 133 -10.50 0.61 12.15
N VAL A 134 -10.27 -0.70 12.04
CA VAL A 134 -11.27 -1.73 12.33
C VAL A 134 -11.70 -1.68 13.80
N LEU A 135 -10.77 -1.52 14.74
CA LEU A 135 -11.11 -1.36 16.15
C LEU A 135 -11.96 -0.11 16.39
N GLY A 136 -11.70 0.99 15.68
CA GLY A 136 -12.52 2.19 15.71
C GLY A 136 -13.93 1.98 15.17
N LEU A 137 -14.08 1.23 14.07
CA LEU A 137 -15.39 0.87 13.52
C LEU A 137 -16.19 -0.04 14.46
N VAL A 138 -15.55 -1.01 15.11
CA VAL A 138 -16.21 -1.92 16.07
C VAL A 138 -16.64 -1.17 17.33
N ARG A 139 -15.89 -0.16 17.75
CA ARG A 139 -16.21 0.66 18.94
C ARG A 139 -17.25 1.73 18.70
N ALA A 140 -17.44 2.16 17.45
CA ALA A 140 -18.46 3.12 17.09
C ALA A 140 -19.85 2.55 17.41
N LYS A 141 -20.39 2.90 18.58
CA LYS A 141 -21.77 2.59 18.93
C LYS A 141 -22.67 3.39 18.00
N ARG A 142 -23.57 2.70 17.31
CA ARG A 142 -24.67 3.32 16.55
C ARG A 142 -25.55 4.16 17.46
#